data_AF-A0A496VJ30-F1
#
_entry.id   AF-A0A496VJ30-F1
#
_cell.length_a   1.000
_cell.length_b   1.000
_cell.length_c   1.000
_cell.angle_alpha   90.00
_cell.angle_beta   90.00
_cell.angle_gamma   90.00
#
_symmetry.space_group_name_H-M   'P 1'
#
loop_
_entity.id
_entity.type
_entity.pdbx_description
1 polymer ?
#
loop_
_entity_poly.entity_id
_entity_poly.type
_entity_poly.pdbx_seq_one_letter_code
_entity_poly.pdbx_strand_id
1 'polypeptide(L)'
;MPTFNIKLNDNFENTITRVTQVLQQEGFGILNEIHLDTVFKNKLNIDMLRYRILSACIPSIAHRLIYQHPDIGALFPCNVLVRVVKIGKEAKTQMMRVRDALESTS
;
A
#
# COMPACT_ATOMS: atom_id res chain seq x y z
N MET A 1 -5.86 16.92 2.84
CA MET A 1 -6.84 15.89 3.27
C MET A 1 -6.19 15.00 4.32
N PRO A 2 -6.93 14.37 5.25
CA PRO A 2 -6.31 13.62 6.33
C PRO A 2 -5.54 12.42 5.75
N THR A 3 -4.23 12.40 5.98
CA THR A 3 -3.38 11.26 5.67
C THR A 3 -3.87 10.07 6.51
N PHE A 4 -4.44 9.04 5.90
CA PHE A 4 -4.89 7.86 6.63
C PHE A 4 -3.68 7.01 7.01
N ASN A 5 -3.09 7.34 8.15
CA ASN A 5 -2.00 6.60 8.76
C ASN A 5 -2.51 5.78 9.93
N ILE A 6 -2.64 4.47 9.74
CA ILE A 6 -3.09 3.57 10.80
C ILE A 6 -1.89 2.78 11.29
N LYS A 7 -1.63 2.87 12.60
CA LYS A 7 -0.61 2.07 13.30
C LYS A 7 -1.32 0.93 14.01
N LEU A 8 -0.93 -0.29 13.69
CA LEU A 8 -1.47 -1.53 14.25
C LEU A 8 -0.40 -2.21 15.09
N ASN A 9 -0.83 -2.71 16.26
CA ASN A 9 0.02 -3.49 17.16
C ASN A 9 -0.23 -4.99 16.89
N ASP A 10 0.11 -5.40 15.67
CA ASP A 10 -0.13 -6.76 15.17
C ASP A 10 1.07 -7.21 14.32
N ASN A 11 1.19 -8.52 14.11
CA ASN A 11 2.17 -9.09 13.21
C ASN A 11 1.96 -8.56 11.79
N PHE A 12 3.05 -8.49 11.04
CA PHE A 12 3.07 -7.96 9.69
C PHE A 12 2.16 -8.76 8.74
N GLU A 13 2.22 -10.09 8.79
CA GLU A 13 1.38 -10.95 7.93
C GLU A 13 -0.12 -10.86 8.30
N ASN A 14 -0.43 -10.77 9.61
CA ASN A 14 -1.80 -10.57 10.08
C ASN A 14 -2.36 -9.23 9.60
N THR A 15 -1.52 -8.19 9.65
CA THR A 15 -1.89 -6.86 9.16
C THR A 15 -2.20 -6.90 7.68
N ILE A 16 -1.38 -7.57 6.87
CA ILE A 16 -1.63 -7.72 5.42
C ILE A 16 -2.95 -8.46 5.20
N THR A 17 -3.17 -9.56 5.90
CA THR A 17 -4.40 -10.36 5.78
C THR A 17 -5.63 -9.52 6.09
N ARG A 18 -5.58 -8.76 7.19
CA ARG A 18 -6.67 -7.87 7.61
C ARG A 18 -6.90 -6.74 6.60
N VAL A 19 -5.83 -6.12 6.10
CA VAL A 19 -5.93 -5.06 5.08
C VAL A 19 -6.55 -5.62 3.80
N THR A 20 -6.12 -6.79 3.35
CA THR A 20 -6.68 -7.48 2.19
C THR A 20 -8.16 -7.79 2.36
N GLN A 21 -8.57 -8.30 3.52
CA GLN A 21 -9.97 -8.58 3.83
C GLN A 21 -10.83 -7.31 3.79
N VAL A 22 -10.38 -6.22 4.42
CA VAL A 22 -11.10 -4.94 4.42
C VAL A 22 -11.19 -4.38 3.00
N LEU A 23 -10.10 -4.43 2.23
CA LEU A 23 -10.11 -3.99 0.83
C LEU A 23 -11.11 -4.79 -0.01
N GLN A 24 -11.15 -6.11 0.16
CA GLN A 24 -12.11 -6.97 -0.55
C GLN A 24 -13.57 -6.67 -0.16
N GLN A 25 -13.85 -6.40 1.11
CA GLN A 25 -15.18 -6.01 1.58
C GLN A 25 -15.66 -4.70 0.96
N GLU A 26 -14.74 -3.75 0.77
CA GLU A 26 -15.00 -2.48 0.09
C GLU A 26 -15.03 -2.59 -1.45
N GLY A 27 -14.90 -3.81 -2.00
CA GLY A 27 -14.97 -4.08 -3.44
C GLY A 27 -13.67 -3.86 -4.20
N PHE A 28 -12.54 -3.68 -3.50
CA PHE A 28 -11.22 -3.65 -4.14
C PHE A 28 -10.71 -5.06 -4.42
N GLY A 29 -10.31 -5.32 -5.65
CA GLY A 29 -9.51 -6.49 -6.01
C GLY A 29 -8.02 -6.19 -5.82
N ILE A 30 -7.28 -7.11 -5.19
CA ILE A 30 -5.82 -7.06 -5.15
C ILE A 30 -5.28 -7.64 -6.46
N LEU A 31 -4.49 -6.85 -7.19
CA LEU A 31 -3.88 -7.23 -8.46
C LEU A 31 -2.49 -7.80 -8.28
N ASN A 32 -1.69 -7.19 -7.39
CA ASN A 32 -0.30 -7.57 -7.20
C ASN A 32 0.20 -7.15 -5.82
N GLU A 33 1.23 -7.84 -5.34
CA GLU A 33 1.96 -7.51 -4.13
C GLU A 33 3.45 -7.33 -4.45
N ILE A 34 4.04 -6.23 -3.98
CA ILE A 34 5.43 -5.89 -4.24
C ILE A 34 6.20 -5.92 -2.92
N HIS A 35 7.19 -6.80 -2.84
CA HIS A 35 8.06 -6.99 -1.68
C HIS A 35 9.34 -6.16 -1.82
N LEU A 36 9.26 -4.85 -1.53
CA LEU A 36 10.39 -3.94 -1.73
C LEU A 36 11.59 -4.26 -0.84
N ASP A 37 11.35 -4.81 0.35
CA ASP A 37 12.41 -5.33 1.23
C ASP A 37 13.28 -6.36 0.50
N THR A 38 12.64 -7.26 -0.25
CA THR A 38 13.35 -8.29 -1.01
C THR A 38 13.99 -7.73 -2.27
N VAL A 39 13.31 -6.81 -2.97
CA VAL A 39 13.85 -6.17 -4.19
C VAL A 39 15.12 -5.38 -3.88
N PHE A 40 15.11 -4.56 -2.83
CA PHE A 40 16.28 -3.75 -2.46
C PHE A 40 17.42 -4.59 -1.91
N LYS A 41 17.13 -5.67 -1.18
CA LYS A 41 18.15 -6.64 -0.80
C LYS A 41 18.81 -7.26 -2.03
N ASN A 42 18.03 -7.72 -3.00
CA ASN A 42 18.57 -8.40 -4.18
C ASN A 42 19.29 -7.47 -5.16
N LYS A 43 18.81 -6.24 -5.33
CA LYS A 43 19.33 -5.30 -6.33
C LYS A 43 20.42 -4.37 -5.78
N LEU A 44 20.33 -4.01 -4.51
CA LEU A 44 21.19 -2.99 -3.89
C LEU A 44 21.95 -3.52 -2.67
N ASN A 45 21.70 -4.77 -2.24
CA ASN A 45 22.27 -5.36 -1.03
C ASN A 45 21.99 -4.54 0.24
N ILE A 46 20.83 -3.88 0.29
CA ILE A 46 20.38 -3.08 1.43
C ILE A 46 19.40 -3.91 2.26
N ASP A 47 19.74 -4.15 3.52
CA ASP A 47 18.81 -4.74 4.49
C ASP A 47 17.89 -3.67 5.07
N MET A 48 16.59 -3.85 4.90
CA MET A 48 15.55 -2.96 5.40
C MET A 48 14.46 -3.73 6.17
N LEU A 49 13.71 -3.01 7.00
CA LEU A 49 12.53 -3.57 7.66
C LEU A 49 11.46 -3.93 6.63
N ARG A 50 10.58 -4.88 7.00
CA ARG A 50 9.49 -5.37 6.13
C ARG A 50 8.70 -4.20 5.52
N TYR A 51 8.63 -4.21 4.19
CA TYR A 51 8.04 -3.14 3.41
C TYR A 51 7.38 -3.75 2.17
N ARG A 52 6.05 -3.79 2.19
CA ARG A 52 5.23 -4.33 1.10
C ARG A 52 4.27 -3.29 0.57
N ILE A 53 4.08 -3.29 -0.74
CA ILE A 53 3.06 -2.47 -1.41
C ILE A 53 2.03 -3.41 -2.02
N LEU A 54 0.77 -3.21 -1.65
CA LEU A 54 -0.38 -3.90 -2.23
C LEU A 54 -0.97 -3.00 -3.32
N SER A 55 -1.14 -3.57 -4.51
CA SER A 55 -1.82 -2.92 -5.62
C SER A 55 -3.29 -3.33 -5.61
N ALA A 56 -4.18 -2.39 -5.30
CA ALA A 56 -5.61 -2.61 -5.22
C ALA A 56 -6.36 -1.80 -6.27
N CYS A 57 -7.43 -2.36 -6.84
CA CYS A 57 -8.21 -1.70 -7.89
C CYS A 57 -9.69 -2.07 -7.79
N ILE A 58 -10.56 -1.10 -8.03
CA ILE A 58 -12.00 -1.33 -8.28
C ILE A 58 -12.21 -1.29 -9.79
N PRO A 59 -12.46 -2.42 -10.47
CA PRO A 59 -12.49 -2.48 -11.94
C PRO A 59 -13.51 -1.56 -12.59
N SER A 60 -14.72 -1.45 -12.01
CA SER A 60 -15.80 -0.60 -12.52
C SER A 60 -15.43 0.89 -12.51
N ILE A 61 -14.77 1.34 -11.44
CA ILE A 61 -14.30 2.72 -11.30
C ILE A 61 -13.11 2.97 -12.21
N ALA A 62 -12.14 2.04 -12.26
CA ALA A 62 -10.96 2.17 -13.10
C ALA A 62 -11.33 2.27 -14.58
N HIS A 63 -12.21 1.40 -15.07
CA HIS A 63 -12.70 1.44 -16.45
C HIS A 63 -13.37 2.78 -16.78
N ARG A 64 -14.26 3.27 -15.91
CA ARG A 64 -14.94 4.56 -16.11
C ARG A 64 -13.95 5.72 -16.17
N LEU A 65 -12.96 5.75 -15.27
CA LEU A 65 -11.96 6.81 -15.22
C LEU A 65 -11.04 6.80 -16.43
N ILE A 66 -10.57 5.63 -16.86
CA ILE A 66 -9.74 5.49 -18.06
C ILE A 66 -10.53 5.92 -19.31
N TYR A 67 -11.81 5.58 -19.38
CA TYR A 67 -12.66 6.00 -20.50
C TYR A 67 -12.81 7.52 -20.59
N GLN A 68 -12.94 8.21 -19.46
CA GLN A 68 -13.08 9.67 -19.42
C GLN A 68 -11.74 10.41 -19.58
N HIS A 69 -10.67 9.85 -19.00
CA HIS A 69 -9.34 10.43 -18.99
C HIS A 69 -8.30 9.32 -19.24
N PRO A 70 -7.93 9.02 -20.50
CA PRO A 70 -7.03 7.92 -20.83
C PRO A 70 -5.69 7.96 -20.07
N ASP A 71 -5.15 9.16 -19.86
CA ASP A 71 -3.85 9.38 -19.21
C ASP A 71 -3.86 9.01 -17.71
N ILE A 72 -5.05 8.91 -17.09
CA ILE A 72 -5.17 8.58 -15.67
C ILE A 72 -4.65 7.18 -15.36
N GLY A 73 -4.56 6.30 -16.36
CA GLY A 73 -4.02 4.94 -16.25
C GLY A 73 -2.61 4.89 -15.65
N ALA A 74 -1.79 5.93 -15.85
CA ALA A 74 -0.46 6.03 -15.25
C ALA A 74 -0.48 6.13 -13.71
N LEU A 75 -1.61 6.50 -13.11
CA LEU A 75 -1.82 6.61 -11.67
C LEU A 75 -2.54 5.40 -11.06
N PHE A 76 -2.88 4.41 -11.89
CA PHE A 76 -3.40 3.12 -11.45
C PHE A 76 -2.26 2.10 -11.31
N PRO A 77 -2.39 1.11 -10.41
CA PRO A 77 -3.47 0.88 -9.45
C PRO A 77 -3.35 1.71 -8.15
N CYS A 78 -4.38 1.68 -7.30
CA CYS A 78 -4.30 2.33 -5.99
C CYS A 78 -3.33 1.54 -5.10
N ASN A 79 -2.20 2.17 -4.76
CA ASN A 79 -1.17 1.56 -3.94
C ASN A 79 -1.46 1.73 -2.45
N VAL A 80 -1.45 0.63 -1.72
CA VAL A 80 -1.54 0.58 -0.26
C VAL A 80 -0.19 0.09 0.27
N LEU A 81 0.48 0.93 1.04
CA LEU A 81 1.75 0.60 1.68
C LEU A 81 1.50 -0.04 3.04
N VAL A 82 2.13 -1.18 3.29
CA VAL A 82 2.21 -1.83 4.60
C VAL A 82 3.70 -1.97 4.98
N ARG A 83 4.11 -1.32 6.06
CA ARG A 83 5.51 -1.35 6.51
C ARG A 83 5.64 -1.49 8.01
N VAL A 84 6.77 -2.03 8.46
CA VAL A 84 7.15 -2.02 9.87
C VAL A 84 7.86 -0.71 10.20
N VAL A 85 7.36 0.01 11.20
CA VAL A 85 7.95 1.21 11.77
C VAL A 85 8.44 0.94 13.18
N LYS A 86 9.67 1.37 13.50
CA LYS A 86 10.13 1.40 14.89
C LYS A 86 9.64 2.68 15.55
N ILE A 87 8.83 2.56 16.60
CA ILE A 87 8.38 3.68 17.43
C ILE A 87 8.90 3.42 18.84
N GLY A 88 10.01 4.10 19.20
CA GLY A 88 10.72 3.79 20.43
C GLY A 88 11.34 2.38 20.40
N LYS A 89 11.01 1.55 21.38
CA LYS A 89 11.46 0.14 21.47
C LYS A 89 10.54 -0.87 20.77
N GLU A 90 9.39 -0.44 20.25
CA GLU A 90 8.38 -1.33 19.65
C GLU A 90 8.35 -1.23 18.12
N ALA A 91 8.19 -2.36 17.45
CA ALA A 91 7.93 -2.44 16.02
C ALA A 91 6.41 -2.47 15.79
N LYS A 92 5.86 -1.52 15.01
CA LYS A 92 4.42 -1.44 14.67
C LYS A 92 4.23 -1.53 13.17
N THR A 93 3.12 -2.10 12.73
CA THR A 93 2.77 -2.13 11.31
C THR A 93 1.99 -0.86 10.96
N GLN A 94 2.38 -0.18 9.89
CA GLN A 94 1.77 1.06 9.42
C GLN A 94 1.18 0.85 8.04
N MET A 95 -0.07 1.30 7.87
CA MET A 95 -0.76 1.36 6.59
C MET A 95 -0.88 2.81 6.09
N MET A 96 -0.64 3.04 4.81
CA MET A 96 -0.86 4.35 4.15
C MET A 96 -1.26 4.15 2.68
N ARG A 97 -2.18 4.98 2.15
CA ARG A 97 -2.39 5.08 0.70
C ARG A 97 -1.29 5.94 0.09
N VAL A 98 -0.63 5.45 -0.96
CA VAL A 98 0.53 6.15 -1.55
C VAL A 98 0.14 7.49 -2.19
N ARG A 99 -1.07 7.62 -2.73
CA ARG A 99 -1.57 8.90 -3.24
C ARG A 99 -1.61 9.97 -2.14
N ASP A 100 -2.07 9.59 -0.94
CA ASP A 100 -2.10 10.48 0.23
C ASP A 100 -0.67 10.83 0.72
N ALA A 101 0.33 10.00 0.44
CA ALA A 101 1.74 10.25 0.78
C ALA A 101 2.36 11.36 -0.11
N LEU A 102 2.06 11.31 -1.42
CA LEU A 102 2.56 12.29 -2.40
C LEU A 102 1.99 13.69 -2.12
N GLU A 103 0.73 13.78 -1.71
CA GLU A 103 0.07 15.05 -1.36
C GLU A 103 0.54 15.63 -0.01
N SER A 104 1.12 14.82 0.88
CA SER A 104 1.61 15.27 2.20
C SER A 104 3.02 15.88 2.17
N THR A 105 3.68 15.84 1.02
CA THR A 105 5.05 16.37 0.82
C THR A 105 5.05 17.68 0.02
N SER A 106 3.87 18.28 -0.21
CA SER A 106 3.66 19.54 -0.93
C SER A 106 2.99 20.59 -0.04
#